data_AF-A0A6G3SI80-F1
#
_entry.id   AF-A0A6G3SI80-F1
#
_cell.length_a   1.000
_cell.length_b   1.000
_cell.length_c   1.000
_cell.angle_alpha   90.00
_cell.angle_beta   90.00
_cell.angle_gamma   90.00
#
_symmetry.space_group_name_H-M   'P 1'
#
loop_
_entity.id
_entity.type
_entity.pdbx_description
1 polymer ?
#
loop_
_entity_poly.entity_id
_entity_poly.type
_entity_poly.pdbx_seq_one_letter_code
_entity_poly.pdbx_strand_id
1 'polypeptide(L)'
;MTANRLTELGSERVDFRFKGLPPEAEGLTVAELADRRLNLFTDGFTTPVLALSAERLEHNLALMETYATRHGLAFAPHGKTSMSPQLFHRQIEHGAWGITLAVPHQVRVAREFGIERIFLANELVDAAALRWLAAELDSHADFRFACYVDSVRGVELMEAALVAAGASRPVDVVVELGAGEGARTGVRTEAECAAVADAVAAASTL
;
A
#
# COMPACT_ATOMS: atom_id res chain seq x y z
N MET A 1 17.60 4.58 -13.58
CA MET A 1 16.32 4.73 -14.30
C MET A 1 15.76 3.34 -14.51
N THR A 2 15.19 2.77 -13.46
CA THR A 2 14.54 1.45 -13.50
C THR A 2 13.36 1.54 -14.47
N ALA A 3 13.19 0.55 -15.34
CA ALA A 3 11.99 0.44 -16.14
C ALA A 3 10.77 0.54 -15.21
N ASN A 4 9.76 1.31 -15.62
CA ASN A 4 8.55 1.46 -14.83
C ASN A 4 7.86 0.08 -14.78
N ARG A 5 7.96 -0.62 -13.65
CA ARG A 5 7.38 -1.96 -13.48
C ARG A 5 5.87 -1.99 -13.75
N LEU A 6 5.21 -0.84 -13.64
CA LEU A 6 3.82 -0.67 -14.05
C LEU A 6 3.63 -0.91 -15.56
N THR A 7 4.55 -0.40 -16.39
CA THR A 7 4.55 -0.62 -17.85
C THR A 7 4.85 -2.07 -18.20
N GLU A 8 5.72 -2.73 -17.43
CA GLU A 8 6.09 -4.14 -17.66
C GLU A 8 4.89 -5.09 -17.51
N LEU A 9 3.87 -4.74 -16.71
CA LEU A 9 2.62 -5.51 -16.62
C LEU A 9 1.96 -5.71 -17.99
N GLY A 10 2.08 -4.73 -18.90
CA GLY A 10 1.56 -4.84 -20.26
C GLY A 10 2.21 -5.96 -21.07
N SER A 11 3.44 -6.37 -20.72
CA SER A 11 4.19 -7.42 -21.42
C SER A 11 3.90 -8.83 -20.88
N GLU A 12 3.12 -8.96 -19.80
CA GLU A 12 2.76 -10.27 -19.26
C GLU A 12 1.93 -11.05 -20.29
N ARG A 13 2.30 -12.31 -20.53
CA ARG A 13 1.59 -13.16 -21.47
C ARG A 13 0.37 -13.78 -20.79
N VAL A 14 -0.77 -13.62 -21.44
CA VAL A 14 -2.02 -14.27 -21.10
C VAL A 14 -1.90 -15.77 -21.37
N ASP A 15 -2.16 -16.56 -20.35
CA ASP A 15 -2.19 -18.03 -20.39
C ASP A 15 -3.30 -18.56 -19.47
N PHE A 16 -3.32 -19.88 -19.25
CA PHE A 16 -4.30 -20.58 -18.42
C PHE A 16 -4.43 -20.06 -16.97
N ARG A 17 -3.47 -19.27 -16.46
CA ARG A 17 -3.54 -18.65 -15.13
C ARG A 17 -4.50 -17.46 -15.10
N PHE A 18 -4.81 -16.87 -16.25
CA PHE A 18 -5.72 -15.75 -16.39
C PHE A 18 -7.16 -16.26 -16.54
N LYS A 19 -7.90 -16.23 -15.45
CA LYS A 19 -9.32 -16.55 -15.43
C LYS A 19 -10.14 -15.45 -16.13
N GLY A 20 -11.20 -15.87 -16.82
CA GLY A 20 -12.26 -14.97 -17.27
C GLY A 20 -12.00 -14.29 -18.61
N LEU A 21 -10.83 -14.52 -19.21
CA LEU A 21 -10.50 -14.04 -20.55
C LEU A 21 -11.03 -14.99 -21.64
N PRO A 22 -11.14 -14.53 -22.90
CA PRO A 22 -11.44 -15.39 -24.03
C PRO A 22 -10.30 -16.39 -24.28
N PRO A 23 -10.59 -17.67 -24.63
CA PRO A 23 -9.55 -18.64 -24.99
C PRO A 23 -8.62 -18.15 -26.12
N GLU A 24 -9.14 -17.38 -27.05
CA GLU A 24 -8.39 -16.80 -28.18
C GLU A 24 -7.39 -15.71 -27.75
N ALA A 25 -7.41 -15.30 -26.47
CA ALA A 25 -6.41 -14.40 -25.90
C ALA A 25 -5.12 -15.11 -25.49
N GLU A 26 -5.09 -16.45 -25.46
CA GLU A 26 -3.90 -17.20 -25.08
C GLU A 26 -2.70 -16.86 -26.00
N GLY A 27 -1.55 -16.59 -25.37
CA GLY A 27 -0.32 -16.21 -26.05
C GLY A 27 -0.15 -14.72 -26.33
N LEU A 28 -1.23 -13.92 -26.24
CA LEU A 28 -1.15 -12.46 -26.31
C LEU A 28 -0.53 -11.89 -25.04
N THR A 29 0.08 -10.71 -25.16
CA THR A 29 0.39 -9.88 -24.01
C THR A 29 -0.84 -9.14 -23.50
N VAL A 30 -0.84 -8.72 -22.23
CA VAL A 30 -1.92 -7.90 -21.65
C VAL A 30 -2.14 -6.62 -22.46
N ALA A 31 -1.07 -5.98 -22.96
CA ALA A 31 -1.16 -4.78 -23.79
C ALA A 31 -1.81 -5.07 -25.16
N GLU A 32 -1.39 -6.13 -25.86
CA GLU A 32 -2.00 -6.54 -27.13
C GLU A 32 -3.49 -6.87 -26.97
N LEU A 33 -3.86 -7.52 -25.86
CA LEU A 33 -5.26 -7.81 -25.56
C LEU A 33 -6.06 -6.52 -25.29
N ALA A 34 -5.49 -5.56 -24.56
CA ALA A 34 -6.13 -4.28 -24.27
C ALA A 34 -6.36 -3.47 -25.56
N ASP A 35 -5.40 -3.46 -26.48
CA ASP A 35 -5.48 -2.75 -27.76
C ASP A 35 -6.58 -3.28 -28.68
N ARG A 36 -6.94 -4.57 -28.56
CA ARG A 36 -8.05 -5.18 -29.32
C ARG A 36 -9.42 -4.65 -28.92
N ARG A 37 -9.56 -4.03 -27.74
CA ARG A 37 -10.83 -3.47 -27.23
C ARG A 37 -12.02 -4.43 -27.37
N LEU A 38 -11.82 -5.67 -26.93
CA LEU A 38 -12.83 -6.72 -27.02
C LEU A 38 -14.11 -6.34 -26.29
N ASN A 39 -15.24 -6.74 -26.85
CA ASN A 39 -16.56 -6.58 -26.27
C ASN A 39 -16.79 -7.66 -25.20
N LEU A 40 -17.06 -7.21 -23.96
CA LEU A 40 -17.27 -8.08 -22.80
C LEU A 40 -18.37 -9.14 -23.01
N PHE A 41 -19.37 -8.87 -23.83
CA PHE A 41 -20.54 -9.74 -24.01
C PHE A 41 -20.49 -10.62 -25.25
N THR A 42 -19.76 -10.21 -26.30
CA THR A 42 -19.75 -10.93 -27.59
C THR A 42 -18.44 -11.62 -27.91
N ASP A 43 -17.33 -11.22 -27.29
CA ASP A 43 -15.99 -11.65 -27.71
C ASP A 43 -15.42 -12.76 -26.82
N GLY A 44 -16.30 -13.61 -26.28
CA GLY A 44 -15.91 -14.89 -25.69
C GLY A 44 -15.34 -14.85 -24.27
N PHE A 45 -15.51 -13.76 -23.52
CA PHE A 45 -15.11 -13.72 -22.10
C PHE A 45 -15.81 -14.83 -21.31
N THR A 46 -15.01 -15.60 -20.57
CA THR A 46 -15.52 -16.70 -19.75
C THR A 46 -15.97 -16.18 -18.38
N THR A 47 -17.06 -16.72 -17.84
CA THR A 47 -17.57 -16.31 -16.53
C THR A 47 -17.07 -17.23 -15.41
N PRO A 48 -16.85 -16.71 -14.18
CA PRO A 48 -17.09 -15.33 -13.77
C PRO A 48 -15.92 -14.39 -14.11
N VAL A 49 -16.27 -13.15 -14.44
CA VAL A 49 -15.34 -12.06 -14.80
C VAL A 49 -15.61 -10.84 -13.91
N LEU A 50 -14.54 -10.18 -13.46
CA LEU A 50 -14.61 -8.88 -12.78
C LEU A 50 -14.32 -7.79 -13.82
N ALA A 51 -15.31 -6.97 -14.13
CA ALA A 51 -15.16 -5.84 -15.04
C ALA A 51 -15.30 -4.51 -14.28
N LEU A 52 -14.38 -3.58 -14.54
CA LEU A 52 -14.45 -2.20 -14.06
C LEU A 52 -14.89 -1.29 -15.20
N SER A 53 -15.84 -0.41 -14.93
CA SER A 53 -16.22 0.65 -15.87
C SER A 53 -15.19 1.78 -15.80
N ALA A 54 -14.50 2.04 -16.91
CA ALA A 54 -13.48 3.08 -16.99
C ALA A 54 -14.05 4.48 -16.66
N GLU A 55 -15.24 4.79 -17.18
CA GLU A 55 -15.96 6.04 -16.92
C GLU A 55 -16.31 6.20 -15.43
N ARG A 56 -16.83 5.16 -14.78
CA ARG A 56 -17.17 5.21 -13.35
C ARG A 56 -15.93 5.32 -12.48
N LEU A 57 -14.84 4.67 -12.87
CA LEU A 57 -13.56 4.77 -12.17
C LEU A 57 -13.05 6.22 -12.24
N GLU A 58 -13.05 6.82 -13.42
CA GLU A 58 -12.64 8.21 -13.62
C GLU A 58 -13.50 9.19 -12.81
N HIS A 59 -14.82 9.03 -12.87
CA HIS A 59 -15.75 9.84 -12.09
C HIS A 59 -15.46 9.77 -10.59
N ASN A 60 -15.25 8.56 -10.05
CA ASN A 60 -14.99 8.37 -8.62
C ASN A 60 -13.65 8.96 -8.18
N LEU A 61 -12.62 8.89 -9.03
CA LEU A 61 -11.31 9.50 -8.77
C LEU A 61 -11.43 11.02 -8.69
N ALA A 62 -12.03 11.65 -9.70
CA ALA A 62 -12.25 13.10 -9.74
C ALA A 62 -13.14 13.61 -8.59
N LEU A 63 -14.14 12.80 -8.17
CA LEU A 63 -14.99 13.12 -7.02
C LEU A 63 -14.17 13.21 -5.73
N MET A 64 -13.30 12.22 -5.47
CA MET A 64 -12.47 12.20 -4.27
C MET A 64 -11.42 13.31 -4.27
N GLU A 65 -10.81 13.59 -5.42
CA GLU A 65 -9.90 14.72 -5.61
C GLU A 65 -10.57 16.06 -5.26
N THR A 66 -11.76 16.28 -5.84
CA THR A 66 -12.54 17.51 -5.61
C THR A 66 -12.91 17.66 -4.13
N TYR A 67 -13.35 16.57 -3.50
CA TYR A 67 -13.73 16.58 -2.09
C TYR A 67 -12.53 16.88 -1.20
N ALA A 68 -11.40 16.18 -1.38
CA ALA A 68 -10.19 16.37 -0.60
C ALA A 68 -9.64 17.80 -0.74
N THR A 69 -9.57 18.30 -1.98
CA THR A 69 -9.10 19.66 -2.28
C THR A 69 -9.99 20.71 -1.63
N ARG A 70 -11.31 20.59 -1.77
CA ARG A 70 -12.29 21.52 -1.17
C ARG A 70 -12.14 21.64 0.34
N HIS A 71 -11.76 20.55 1.01
CA HIS A 71 -11.67 20.48 2.46
C HIS A 71 -10.23 20.57 3.00
N GLY A 72 -9.23 20.75 2.13
CA GLY A 72 -7.83 20.80 2.54
C GLY A 72 -7.33 19.51 3.19
N LEU A 73 -7.88 18.35 2.79
CA LEU A 73 -7.57 17.05 3.39
C LEU A 73 -6.45 16.36 2.62
N ALA A 74 -5.45 15.85 3.33
CA ALA A 74 -4.61 14.78 2.84
C ALA A 74 -5.33 13.45 3.03
N PHE A 75 -5.31 12.57 2.02
CA PHE A 75 -5.92 11.25 2.12
C PHE A 75 -4.97 10.16 1.61
N ALA A 76 -5.03 9.00 2.24
CA ALA A 76 -4.25 7.82 1.87
C ALA A 76 -5.19 6.61 1.72
N PRO A 77 -5.74 6.35 0.51
CA PRO A 77 -6.72 5.31 0.30
C PRO A 77 -6.15 3.92 0.61
N HIS A 78 -7.02 3.02 1.07
CA HIS A 78 -6.58 1.69 1.50
C HIS A 78 -6.44 0.74 0.32
N GLY A 79 -5.19 0.40 -0.01
CA GLY A 79 -4.85 -0.46 -1.14
C GLY A 79 -5.02 -1.96 -0.91
N LYS A 80 -5.24 -2.41 0.34
CA LYS A 80 -5.32 -3.85 0.68
C LYS A 80 -6.44 -4.60 -0.06
N THR A 81 -7.48 -3.88 -0.46
CA THR A 81 -8.69 -4.45 -1.06
C THR A 81 -8.51 -4.73 -2.55
N SER A 82 -7.88 -3.81 -3.28
CA SER A 82 -7.65 -3.97 -4.72
C SER A 82 -6.33 -4.65 -5.00
N MET A 83 -5.28 -4.36 -4.22
CA MET A 83 -3.89 -4.74 -4.49
C MET A 83 -3.50 -4.53 -5.97
N SER A 84 -4.00 -3.45 -6.58
CA SER A 84 -3.73 -3.07 -7.96
C SER A 84 -2.86 -1.81 -7.98
N PRO A 85 -1.56 -1.94 -8.27
CA PRO A 85 -0.67 -0.79 -8.40
C PRO A 85 -1.13 0.22 -9.46
N GLN A 86 -1.79 -0.24 -10.53
CA GLN A 86 -2.40 0.67 -11.51
C GLN A 86 -3.41 1.61 -10.86
N LEU A 87 -4.28 1.11 -9.97
CA LEU A 87 -5.24 1.95 -9.26
C LEU A 87 -4.55 2.87 -8.24
N PHE A 88 -3.47 2.42 -7.60
CA PHE A 88 -2.71 3.24 -6.66
C PHE A 88 -2.12 4.48 -7.34
N HIS A 89 -1.50 4.29 -8.51
CA HIS A 89 -0.96 5.40 -9.31
C HIS A 89 -2.04 6.39 -9.71
N ARG A 90 -3.19 5.90 -10.22
CA ARG A 90 -4.32 6.79 -10.57
C ARG A 90 -4.83 7.56 -9.35
N GLN A 91 -4.92 6.93 -8.18
CA GLN A 91 -5.31 7.64 -6.95
C GLN A 91 -4.33 8.76 -6.57
N ILE A 92 -3.02 8.53 -6.74
CA ILE A 92 -1.97 9.52 -6.48
C ILE A 92 -2.03 10.67 -7.49
N GLU A 93 -2.25 10.36 -8.77
CA GLU A 93 -2.47 11.37 -9.83
C GLU A 93 -3.67 12.28 -9.52
N HIS A 94 -4.69 11.75 -8.83
CA HIS A 94 -5.86 12.48 -8.34
C HIS A 94 -5.72 12.99 -6.89
N GLY A 95 -4.49 13.23 -6.45
CA GLY A 95 -4.20 13.98 -5.22
C GLY A 95 -4.13 13.15 -3.92
N ALA A 96 -4.12 11.82 -3.99
CA ALA A 96 -3.82 11.01 -2.81
C ALA A 96 -2.39 11.31 -2.32
N TRP A 97 -2.23 11.50 -1.00
CA TRP A 97 -0.92 11.75 -0.39
C TRP A 97 -0.01 10.52 -0.47
N GLY A 98 -0.58 9.33 -0.30
CA GLY A 98 0.10 8.03 -0.29
C GLY A 98 -0.91 6.88 -0.29
N ILE A 99 -0.46 5.65 -0.05
CA ILE A 99 -1.33 4.46 -0.02
C ILE A 99 -1.30 3.80 1.35
N THR A 100 -2.48 3.49 1.88
CA THR A 100 -2.61 2.75 3.13
C THR A 100 -2.63 1.25 2.89
N LEU A 101 -1.78 0.49 3.59
CA LEU A 101 -1.65 -0.96 3.48
C LEU A 101 -1.74 -1.61 4.86
N ALA A 102 -1.84 -2.94 4.92
CA ALA A 102 -2.10 -3.65 6.18
C ALA A 102 -1.03 -4.67 6.56
N VAL A 103 -0.22 -5.17 5.62
CA VAL A 103 0.84 -6.16 5.93
C VAL A 103 2.12 -5.89 5.14
N PRO A 104 3.30 -6.33 5.64
CA PRO A 104 4.60 -6.03 5.03
C PRO A 104 4.72 -6.46 3.57
N HIS A 105 4.15 -7.62 3.21
CA HIS A 105 4.13 -8.08 1.82
C HIS A 105 3.50 -7.03 0.88
N GLN A 106 2.41 -6.39 1.29
CA GLN A 106 1.75 -5.38 0.46
C GLN A 106 2.65 -4.15 0.29
N VAL A 107 3.36 -3.75 1.35
CA VAL A 107 4.33 -2.64 1.30
C VAL A 107 5.42 -2.94 0.28
N ARG A 108 5.96 -4.16 0.29
CA ARG A 108 6.94 -4.63 -0.69
C ARG A 108 6.41 -4.55 -2.12
N VAL A 109 5.17 -4.99 -2.35
CA VAL A 109 4.52 -4.86 -3.66
C VAL A 109 4.41 -3.39 -4.05
N ALA A 110 3.88 -2.51 -3.20
CA ALA A 110 3.73 -1.10 -3.52
C ALA A 110 5.08 -0.41 -3.80
N ARG A 111 6.13 -0.71 -3.04
CA ARG A 111 7.50 -0.24 -3.28
C ARG A 111 8.03 -0.64 -4.64
N GLU A 112 7.84 -1.90 -4.98
CA GLU A 112 8.29 -2.47 -6.24
C GLU A 112 7.59 -1.85 -7.46
N PHE A 113 6.39 -1.28 -7.27
CA PHE A 113 5.67 -0.50 -8.26
C PHE A 113 5.86 1.02 -8.11
N GLY A 114 6.85 1.47 -7.34
CA GLY A 114 7.24 2.88 -7.26
C GLY A 114 6.36 3.75 -6.36
N ILE A 115 5.59 3.18 -5.45
CA ILE A 115 4.85 3.98 -4.45
C ILE A 115 5.84 4.50 -3.39
N GLU A 116 5.88 5.82 -3.22
CA GLU A 116 6.87 6.50 -2.38
C GLU A 116 6.34 6.93 -1.00
N ARG A 117 5.02 6.96 -0.80
CA ARG A 117 4.42 7.27 0.51
C ARG A 117 3.46 6.18 0.91
N ILE A 118 3.81 5.46 1.96
CA ILE A 118 3.03 4.31 2.45
C ILE A 118 2.71 4.50 3.92
N PHE A 119 1.43 4.32 4.25
CA PHE A 119 0.99 4.20 5.63
C PHE A 119 0.60 2.75 5.90
N LEU A 120 1.34 2.03 6.73
CA LEU A 120 0.95 0.71 7.19
C LEU A 120 -0.02 0.88 8.35
N ALA A 121 -1.33 0.75 8.09
CA ALA A 121 -2.38 0.79 9.11
C ALA A 121 -2.43 -0.52 9.91
N ASN A 122 -1.29 -0.89 10.50
CA ASN A 122 -1.05 -2.04 11.36
C ASN A 122 0.29 -1.87 12.08
N GLU A 123 0.51 -2.61 13.16
CA GLU A 123 1.80 -2.71 13.83
C GLU A 123 2.80 -3.50 12.99
N LEU A 124 4.10 -3.18 13.12
CA LEU A 124 5.20 -3.86 12.42
C LEU A 124 6.24 -4.39 13.39
N VAL A 125 6.01 -5.60 13.92
CA VAL A 125 6.91 -6.25 14.89
C VAL A 125 7.77 -7.38 14.30
N ASP A 126 7.58 -7.71 13.02
CA ASP A 126 8.36 -8.74 12.33
C ASP A 126 9.79 -8.26 12.04
N ALA A 127 10.78 -8.81 12.74
CA ALA A 127 12.18 -8.41 12.57
C ALA A 127 12.70 -8.54 11.13
N ALA A 128 12.21 -9.53 10.36
CA ALA A 128 12.58 -9.68 8.95
C ALA A 128 12.02 -8.55 8.07
N ALA A 129 10.79 -8.10 8.35
CA ALA A 129 10.18 -6.99 7.64
C ALA A 129 10.86 -5.66 8.00
N LEU A 130 11.18 -5.45 9.28
CA LEU A 130 11.91 -4.26 9.76
C LEU A 130 13.31 -4.15 9.16
N ARG A 131 14.06 -5.26 9.07
CA ARG A 131 15.37 -5.28 8.38
C ARG A 131 15.26 -4.87 6.92
N TRP A 132 14.26 -5.37 6.20
CA TRP A 132 14.02 -4.97 4.82
C TRP A 132 13.62 -3.50 4.71
N LEU A 133 12.72 -3.03 5.59
CA LEU A 133 12.26 -1.65 5.62
C LEU A 133 13.42 -0.68 5.89
N ALA A 134 14.30 -0.99 6.84
CA ALA A 134 15.49 -0.19 7.12
C ALA A 134 16.36 -0.01 5.87
N ALA A 135 16.64 -1.10 5.15
CA ALA A 135 17.40 -1.05 3.90
C ALA A 135 16.67 -0.24 2.80
N GLU A 136 15.35 -0.35 2.69
CA GLU A 136 14.56 0.45 1.74
C GLU A 136 14.61 1.94 2.04
N LEU A 137 14.45 2.32 3.32
CA LEU A 137 14.56 3.71 3.75
C LEU A 137 15.97 4.24 3.49
N ASP A 138 17.02 3.51 3.87
CA ASP A 138 18.40 3.97 3.69
C ASP A 138 18.79 4.12 2.21
N SER A 139 18.23 3.28 1.33
CA SER A 139 18.50 3.33 -0.12
C SER A 139 17.66 4.35 -0.90
N HIS A 140 16.53 4.81 -0.35
CA HIS A 140 15.60 5.71 -1.04
C HIS A 140 15.23 6.91 -0.16
N ALA A 141 15.97 8.01 -0.32
CA ALA A 141 15.78 9.24 0.47
C ALA A 141 14.34 9.78 0.40
N ASP A 142 13.66 9.66 -0.75
CA ASP A 142 12.30 10.15 -0.96
C ASP A 142 11.21 9.20 -0.43
N PHE A 143 11.56 7.96 -0.09
CA PHE A 143 10.60 7.00 0.46
C PHE A 143 10.19 7.41 1.88
N ARG A 144 8.87 7.51 2.09
CA ARG A 144 8.22 7.79 3.36
C ARG A 144 7.35 6.61 3.78
N PHE A 145 7.55 6.17 5.00
CA PHE A 145 6.80 5.08 5.60
C PHE A 145 6.39 5.49 7.00
N ALA A 146 5.14 5.20 7.37
CA ALA A 146 4.71 5.23 8.75
C ALA A 146 3.89 3.98 9.10
N CYS A 147 3.95 3.52 10.35
CA CYS A 147 3.08 2.47 10.86
C CYS A 147 2.51 2.78 12.25
N TYR A 148 1.57 1.96 12.70
CA TYR A 148 1.06 2.08 14.07
C TYR A 148 2.00 1.45 15.10
N VAL A 149 1.96 2.00 16.31
CA VAL A 149 2.45 1.39 17.55
C VAL A 149 1.39 1.54 18.63
N ASP A 150 1.19 0.51 19.43
CA ASP A 150 0.15 0.52 20.47
C ASP A 150 0.62 -0.05 21.82
N SER A 151 1.90 -0.40 21.94
CA SER A 151 2.46 -0.99 23.15
C SER A 151 3.95 -0.71 23.28
N VAL A 152 4.41 -0.54 24.52
CA VAL A 152 5.84 -0.39 24.85
C VAL A 152 6.62 -1.60 24.34
N ARG A 153 6.04 -2.81 24.45
CA ARG A 153 6.67 -4.03 23.95
C ARG A 153 6.83 -4.03 22.43
N GLY A 154 5.86 -3.51 21.67
CA GLY A 154 5.98 -3.35 20.23
C GLY A 154 7.14 -2.44 19.86
N VAL A 155 7.26 -1.30 20.55
CA VAL A 155 8.37 -0.34 20.40
C VAL A 155 9.73 -1.00 20.68
N GLU A 156 9.86 -1.73 21.78
CA GLU A 156 11.11 -2.45 22.13
C GLU A 156 11.52 -3.46 21.04
N LEU A 157 10.54 -4.19 20.47
CA LEU A 157 10.79 -5.15 19.40
C LEU A 157 11.24 -4.46 18.11
N MET A 158 10.63 -3.31 17.79
CA MET A 158 11.01 -2.50 16.64
C MET A 158 12.44 -1.96 16.78
N GLU A 159 12.74 -1.29 17.89
CA GLU A 159 14.08 -0.75 18.18
C GLU A 159 15.14 -1.84 18.10
N ALA A 160 14.94 -2.98 18.78
CA ALA A 160 15.91 -4.06 18.78
C ALA A 160 16.19 -4.60 17.36
N ALA A 161 15.15 -4.73 16.53
CA ALA A 161 15.29 -5.22 15.15
C ALA A 161 15.95 -4.19 14.22
N LEU A 162 15.62 -2.90 14.36
CA LEU A 162 16.17 -1.82 13.54
C LEU A 162 17.62 -1.52 13.89
N VAL A 163 17.98 -1.51 15.19
CA VAL A 163 19.38 -1.42 15.64
C VAL A 163 20.20 -2.59 15.11
N ALA A 164 19.67 -3.82 15.21
CA ALA A 164 20.35 -5.00 14.65
C ALA A 164 20.46 -4.96 13.11
N ALA A 165 19.58 -4.22 12.43
CA ALA A 165 19.65 -3.98 10.99
C ALA A 165 20.70 -2.93 10.60
N GLY A 166 21.19 -2.14 11.57
CA GLY A 166 22.03 -0.98 11.31
C GLY A 166 21.28 0.16 10.63
N ALA A 167 19.98 0.32 10.92
CA ALA A 167 19.14 1.38 10.33
C ALA A 167 19.77 2.76 10.55
N SER A 168 19.96 3.52 9.47
CA SER A 168 20.52 4.88 9.56
C SER A 168 19.45 5.96 9.65
N ARG A 169 18.23 5.67 9.17
CA ARG A 169 17.05 6.53 9.25
C ARG A 169 16.03 5.98 10.26
N PRO A 170 15.40 6.84 11.07
CA PRO A 170 14.31 6.42 11.93
C PRO A 170 13.08 6.03 11.12
N VAL A 171 12.25 5.14 11.68
CA VAL A 171 10.95 4.74 11.14
C VAL A 171 9.87 5.58 11.78
N ASP A 172 9.13 6.38 10.99
CA ASP A 172 8.01 7.16 11.52
C ASP A 172 6.92 6.24 12.08
N VAL A 173 6.41 6.54 13.27
CA VAL A 173 5.32 5.79 13.92
C VAL A 173 4.20 6.70 14.39
N VAL A 174 2.99 6.13 14.48
CA VAL A 174 1.80 6.79 15.03
C VAL A 174 1.27 5.94 16.17
N VAL A 175 1.05 6.54 17.34
CA VAL A 175 0.40 5.83 18.46
C VAL A 175 -1.06 5.57 18.10
N GLU A 176 -1.46 4.30 17.98
CA GLU A 176 -2.85 3.93 17.70
C GLU A 176 -3.69 4.00 18.98
N LEU A 177 -4.81 4.72 18.93
CA LEU A 177 -5.78 4.78 20.03
C LEU A 177 -6.90 3.76 19.81
N GLY A 178 -7.08 2.86 20.77
CA GLY A 178 -8.19 1.92 20.79
C GLY A 178 -9.47 2.57 21.30
N ALA A 179 -10.46 2.75 20.43
CA ALA A 179 -11.73 3.36 20.79
C ALA A 179 -12.87 2.34 20.93
N GLY A 180 -13.56 2.39 22.07
CA GLY A 180 -14.82 1.66 22.31
C GLY A 180 -14.67 0.23 22.86
N GLU A 181 -15.79 -0.31 23.31
CA GLU A 181 -15.88 -1.71 23.75
C GLU A 181 -15.63 -2.64 22.55
N GLY A 182 -14.77 -3.64 22.74
CA GLY A 182 -14.38 -4.57 21.67
C GLY A 182 -13.38 -3.99 20.66
N ALA A 183 -12.70 -2.88 21.00
CA ALA A 183 -11.58 -2.37 20.21
C ALA A 183 -10.55 -3.48 19.92
N ARG A 184 -10.05 -3.51 18.68
CA ARG A 184 -9.12 -4.53 18.19
C ARG A 184 -7.70 -4.29 18.74
N THR A 185 -6.98 -3.35 18.15
CA THR A 185 -5.61 -2.91 18.52
C THR A 185 -5.67 -1.50 19.12
N GLY A 186 -4.54 -0.95 19.60
CA GLY A 186 -4.45 0.41 20.11
C GLY A 186 -4.34 0.52 21.64
N VAL A 187 -3.84 1.64 22.15
CA VAL A 187 -3.85 1.92 23.60
C VAL A 187 -5.27 2.22 24.09
N ARG A 188 -5.62 1.81 25.32
CA ARG A 188 -6.97 1.94 25.89
C ARG A 188 -7.10 3.14 26.83
N THR A 189 -5.99 3.66 27.34
CA THR A 189 -5.97 4.77 28.29
C THR A 189 -4.94 5.83 27.93
N GLU A 190 -5.13 7.05 28.46
CA GLU A 190 -4.15 8.13 28.31
C GLU A 190 -2.78 7.76 28.92
N ALA A 191 -2.77 7.01 30.03
CA ALA A 191 -1.53 6.57 30.68
C ALA A 191 -0.76 5.57 29.80
N GLU A 192 -1.45 4.63 29.16
CA GLU A 192 -0.84 3.73 28.18
C GLU A 192 -0.32 4.50 26.96
N CYS A 193 -1.09 5.47 26.45
CA CYS A 193 -0.68 6.34 25.36
C CYS A 193 0.63 7.07 25.69
N ALA A 194 0.70 7.70 26.88
CA ALA A 194 1.89 8.39 27.35
C ALA A 194 3.09 7.43 27.47
N ALA A 195 2.88 6.23 28.03
CA ALA A 195 3.95 5.25 28.17
C ALA A 195 4.50 4.78 26.80
N VAL A 196 3.63 4.58 25.80
CA VAL A 196 4.06 4.23 24.43
C VAL A 196 4.80 5.41 23.78
N ALA A 197 4.30 6.64 23.93
CA ALA A 197 4.95 7.83 23.40
C ALA A 197 6.34 8.07 24.01
N ASP A 198 6.49 7.88 25.32
CA ASP A 198 7.78 7.97 26.03
C ASP A 198 8.75 6.88 25.53
N ALA A 199 8.27 5.66 25.29
CA ALA A 199 9.08 4.59 24.74
C ALA A 199 9.55 4.90 23.31
N VAL A 200 8.70 5.47 22.46
CA VAL A 200 9.07 5.91 21.10
C VAL A 200 10.11 7.02 21.19
N ALA A 201 9.91 8.04 22.03
CA ALA A 201 10.84 9.16 22.17
C ALA A 201 12.22 8.76 22.72
N ALA A 202 12.30 7.63 23.45
CA ALA A 202 13.55 7.08 23.96
C ALA A 202 14.27 6.16 22.95
N ALA A 203 13.58 5.68 21.91
CA ALA A 203 14.14 4.83 20.87
C ALA A 203 15.03 5.67 19.93
N SER A 204 16.13 5.09 19.46
CA SER A 204 17.05 5.78 18.54
C SER A 204 16.68 5.61 17.07
N THR A 205 15.82 4.64 16.77
CA THR A 205 15.44 4.26 15.40
C THR A 205 13.96 4.51 15.08
N LEU A 206 13.21 5.19 15.95
CA LEU A 206 11.80 5.55 15.78
C LEU A 206 11.58 7.06 15.94
#